data_AF-E2BXB5-F1
#
_entry.id   AF-E2BXB5-F1
#
_cell.length_a   1.000
_cell.length_b   1.000
_cell.length_c   1.000
_cell.angle_alpha   90.00
_cell.angle_beta   90.00
_cell.angle_gamma   90.00
#
_symmetry.space_group_name_H-M   'P 1'
#
loop_
_entity.id
_entity.type
_entity.pdbx_description
1 polymer ?
#
loop_
_entity_poly.entity_id
_entity_poly.type
_entity_poly.pdbx_seq_one_letter_code
_entity_poly.pdbx_strand_id
1 'polypeptide(L)'
;MKLVKLKYCGLPFNSPEVLPSIEQIEHSFGATHPGVYDSEKQVFVLNFRGLSFYFPIDSKFQPGYAHGLGSLQFPNGTSPLVAKTAIYIGNMPASGSSEEHGSKAPPPPLPLVCYHNNLYLEKADIIRDKTRTRGLKLHLFTEGSSGTRALLEPKKRCLVKEVLFGDTCEDVLSALGAPSRVFYKAEDKMRIHSPHAHKRDKIRRSDFFYNYFTLGLDVLFNAKTQCVKKFVLHTNYPGHYNFNMYHRCEFSLTLPPENNSTESGKLIDVSPSPVTITAYTKWDRVSEQLKASARPVVLNRASSTNTTNPFGCTFCYGIRDAIVEVMANQHIASVTLYRAA
;
A
#
# COMPACT_ATOMS: atom_id res chain seq x y z
N MET A 1 -21.82 -16.21 -4.55
CA MET A 1 -20.58 -16.60 -5.25
C MET A 1 -20.87 -17.67 -6.32
N LYS A 2 -21.66 -17.37 -7.37
CA LYS A 2 -22.13 -18.41 -8.31
C LYS A 2 -21.07 -18.95 -9.28
N LEU A 3 -19.93 -18.26 -9.41
CA LEU A 3 -18.89 -18.57 -10.41
C LEU A 3 -17.64 -19.25 -9.82
N VAL A 4 -17.62 -19.53 -8.52
CA VAL A 4 -16.43 -20.08 -7.83
C VAL A 4 -16.85 -21.33 -7.07
N LYS A 5 -16.13 -22.44 -7.24
CA LYS A 5 -16.35 -23.66 -6.46
C LYS A 5 -15.40 -23.68 -5.27
N LEU A 6 -15.93 -23.64 -4.05
CA LEU A 6 -15.15 -23.69 -2.82
C LEU A 6 -15.38 -25.02 -2.12
N LYS A 7 -14.30 -25.61 -1.62
CA LYS A 7 -14.30 -26.90 -0.91
C LYS A 7 -13.47 -26.81 0.36
N TYR A 8 -13.87 -27.57 1.37
CA TYR A 8 -13.08 -27.83 2.56
C TYR A 8 -12.93 -29.34 2.72
N CYS A 9 -11.69 -29.85 2.82
CA CYS A 9 -11.39 -31.29 2.87
C CYS A 9 -12.11 -32.12 1.78
N GLY A 10 -12.25 -31.56 0.57
CA GLY A 10 -12.94 -32.20 -0.56
C GLY A 10 -14.46 -31.99 -0.61
N LEU A 11 -15.08 -31.57 0.49
CA LEU A 11 -16.52 -31.28 0.58
C LEU A 11 -16.83 -29.89 0.01
N PRO A 12 -17.68 -29.77 -1.02
CA PRO A 12 -18.11 -28.47 -1.52
C PRO A 12 -19.03 -27.77 -0.53
N PHE A 13 -18.76 -26.50 -0.23
CA PHE A 13 -19.65 -25.65 0.56
C PHE A 13 -20.21 -24.47 -0.23
N ASN A 14 -19.66 -24.20 -1.43
CA ASN A 14 -20.21 -23.24 -2.38
C ASN A 14 -19.94 -23.74 -3.81
N SER A 15 -20.99 -23.92 -4.61
CA SER A 15 -20.94 -24.19 -6.05
C SER A 15 -22.26 -23.75 -6.71
N PRO A 16 -22.44 -23.85 -8.04
CA PRO A 16 -23.75 -23.63 -8.65
C PRO A 16 -24.85 -24.53 -8.09
N GLU A 17 -24.49 -25.73 -7.63
CA GLU A 17 -25.39 -26.74 -7.07
C GLU A 17 -25.48 -26.71 -5.54
N VAL A 18 -24.48 -26.15 -4.85
CA VAL A 18 -24.38 -26.11 -3.38
C VAL A 18 -24.37 -24.67 -2.90
N LEU A 19 -25.41 -24.27 -2.17
CA LEU A 19 -25.50 -22.94 -1.58
C LEU A 19 -24.76 -22.89 -0.24
N PRO A 20 -24.01 -21.81 0.04
CA PRO A 20 -23.31 -21.64 1.31
C PRO A 20 -24.27 -21.15 2.40
N SER A 21 -25.21 -21.99 2.83
CA SER A 21 -26.08 -21.74 3.99
C SER A 21 -25.33 -21.96 5.31
N ILE A 22 -25.89 -21.51 6.43
CA ILE A 22 -25.34 -21.79 7.77
C ILE A 22 -25.15 -23.30 7.98
N GLU A 23 -26.19 -24.09 7.70
CA GLU A 23 -26.17 -25.55 7.84
C GLU A 23 -25.10 -26.21 6.97
N GLN A 24 -24.94 -25.74 5.72
CA GLN A 24 -23.90 -26.25 4.83
C GLN A 24 -22.49 -25.93 5.37
N ILE A 25 -22.29 -24.75 5.95
CA ILE A 25 -21.02 -24.37 6.57
C ILE A 25 -20.76 -25.24 7.81
N GLU A 26 -21.72 -25.41 8.70
CA GLU A 26 -21.58 -26.28 9.89
C GLU A 26 -21.31 -27.74 9.49
N HIS A 27 -22.03 -28.26 8.51
CA HIS A 27 -21.80 -29.61 7.97
C HIS A 27 -20.41 -29.75 7.35
N SER A 28 -19.92 -28.73 6.64
CA SER A 28 -18.61 -28.79 5.97
C SER A 28 -17.45 -28.64 6.93
N PHE A 29 -17.51 -27.69 7.87
CA PHE A 29 -16.38 -27.29 8.73
C PHE A 29 -16.45 -27.90 10.14
N GLY A 30 -17.59 -28.48 10.52
CA GLY A 30 -17.80 -29.11 11.81
C GLY A 30 -18.11 -28.12 12.94
N ALA A 31 -17.96 -28.60 14.17
CA ALA A 31 -18.27 -27.84 15.38
C ALA A 31 -17.37 -26.61 15.53
N THR A 32 -17.96 -25.50 16.00
CA THR A 32 -17.22 -24.29 16.33
C THR A 32 -17.82 -23.55 17.53
N HIS A 33 -17.17 -22.48 17.98
CA HIS A 33 -17.69 -21.60 19.02
C HIS A 33 -19.04 -20.97 18.59
N PRO A 34 -19.91 -20.62 19.54
CA PRO A 34 -21.16 -19.94 19.22
C PRO A 34 -20.91 -18.71 18.34
N GLY A 35 -21.69 -18.58 17.27
CA GLY A 35 -21.57 -17.42 16.40
C GLY A 35 -22.02 -16.14 17.10
N VAL A 36 -21.47 -15.02 16.64
CA VAL A 36 -21.67 -13.69 17.24
C VAL A 36 -22.52 -12.85 16.31
N TYR A 37 -23.61 -12.28 16.82
CA TYR A 37 -24.43 -11.32 16.09
C TYR A 37 -23.94 -9.90 16.35
N ASP A 38 -23.65 -9.17 15.28
CA ASP A 38 -23.33 -7.75 15.28
C ASP A 38 -24.59 -6.98 14.84
N SER A 39 -25.27 -6.36 15.82
CA SER A 39 -26.50 -5.60 15.59
C SER A 39 -26.28 -4.29 14.85
N GLU A 40 -25.09 -3.69 14.90
CA GLU A 40 -24.80 -2.48 14.12
C GLU A 40 -24.67 -2.82 12.65
N LYS A 41 -23.99 -3.93 12.36
CA LYS A 41 -23.77 -4.38 10.97
C LYS A 41 -24.90 -5.22 10.43
N GLN A 42 -25.81 -5.71 11.27
CA GLN A 42 -26.87 -6.64 10.89
C GLN A 42 -26.30 -7.94 10.31
N VAL A 43 -25.25 -8.45 10.95
CA VAL A 43 -24.50 -9.61 10.48
C VAL A 43 -24.26 -10.59 11.61
N PHE A 44 -24.55 -11.85 11.34
CA PHE A 44 -24.16 -12.97 12.17
C PHE A 44 -22.86 -13.58 11.67
N VAL A 45 -21.94 -13.87 12.59
CA VAL A 45 -20.59 -14.32 12.27
C VAL A 45 -20.32 -15.69 12.89
N LEU A 46 -20.04 -16.69 12.04
CA LEU A 46 -19.43 -17.94 12.46
C LEU A 46 -17.91 -17.83 12.35
N ASN A 47 -17.22 -18.04 13.47
CA ASN A 47 -15.76 -18.00 13.52
C ASN A 47 -15.20 -19.41 13.57
N PHE A 48 -14.21 -19.70 12.76
CA PHE A 48 -13.35 -20.88 12.82
C PHE A 48 -11.90 -20.39 12.99
N ARG A 49 -10.98 -21.30 13.32
CA ARG A 49 -9.57 -20.92 13.42
C ARG A 49 -9.03 -20.49 12.05
N GLY A 50 -8.72 -19.21 11.90
CA GLY A 50 -8.17 -18.60 10.68
C GLY A 50 -9.20 -18.33 9.56
N LEU A 51 -10.49 -18.48 9.84
CA LEU A 51 -11.56 -18.33 8.85
C LEU A 51 -12.86 -17.86 9.52
N SER A 52 -13.58 -16.91 8.94
CA SER A 52 -14.91 -16.53 9.40
C SER A 52 -15.91 -16.36 8.26
N PHE A 53 -17.17 -16.71 8.54
CA PHE A 53 -18.29 -16.57 7.62
C PHE A 53 -19.30 -15.55 8.16
N TYR A 54 -19.73 -14.64 7.30
CA TYR A 54 -20.62 -13.53 7.61
C TYR A 54 -21.96 -13.74 6.90
N PHE A 55 -23.03 -13.83 7.67
CA PHE A 55 -24.40 -14.04 7.22
C PHE A 55 -25.22 -12.79 7.53
N PRO A 56 -25.77 -12.11 6.51
CA PRO A 56 -26.64 -10.96 6.75
C PRO A 56 -27.94 -11.45 7.41
N ILE A 57 -28.31 -10.87 8.55
CA ILE A 57 -29.54 -11.19 9.28
C ILE A 57 -30.25 -9.89 9.61
N ASP A 58 -31.53 -9.80 9.23
CA ASP A 58 -32.38 -8.65 9.56
C ASP A 58 -32.64 -8.57 11.08
N SER A 59 -32.62 -7.35 11.58
CA SER A 59 -32.72 -6.90 12.98
C SER A 59 -33.91 -7.48 13.74
N LYS A 60 -34.94 -7.89 13.01
CA LYS A 60 -36.18 -8.46 13.54
C LYS A 60 -35.99 -9.88 14.08
N PHE A 61 -34.88 -10.55 13.76
CA PHE A 61 -34.60 -11.94 14.12
C PHE A 61 -33.53 -12.08 15.21
N GLN A 62 -33.52 -11.17 16.20
CA GLN A 62 -32.53 -11.21 17.29
C GLN A 62 -32.45 -12.63 17.90
N PRO A 63 -31.27 -13.27 17.90
CA PRO A 63 -31.11 -14.58 18.51
C PRO A 63 -31.30 -14.47 20.02
N GLY A 64 -32.41 -15.01 20.53
CA GLY A 64 -32.54 -15.32 21.94
C GLY A 64 -31.44 -16.32 22.31
N TYR A 65 -30.52 -15.90 23.18
CA TYR A 65 -29.26 -16.56 23.54
C TYR A 65 -29.39 -17.92 24.26
N ALA A 66 -30.50 -18.65 24.10
CA ALA A 66 -30.78 -19.84 24.90
C ALA A 66 -30.28 -21.14 24.24
N HIS A 67 -30.31 -21.26 22.91
CA HIS A 67 -29.90 -22.46 22.20
C HIS A 67 -29.36 -22.04 20.83
N GLY A 68 -28.26 -22.64 20.37
CA GLY A 68 -27.56 -22.26 19.13
C GLY A 68 -28.45 -22.10 17.89
N LEU A 69 -27.84 -21.67 16.77
CA LEU A 69 -28.48 -21.23 15.52
C LEU A 69 -29.68 -22.03 15.00
N GLY A 70 -29.83 -23.30 15.35
CA GLY A 70 -31.05 -24.07 15.10
C GLY A 70 -32.34 -23.48 15.70
N SER A 71 -32.24 -22.47 16.57
CA SER A 71 -33.38 -21.71 17.11
C SER A 71 -33.80 -20.49 16.28
N LEU A 72 -32.95 -20.00 15.36
CA LEU A 72 -33.27 -18.86 14.50
C LEU A 72 -34.19 -19.30 13.37
N GLN A 73 -35.48 -19.04 13.52
CA GLN A 73 -36.47 -19.26 12.45
C GLN A 73 -36.44 -18.08 11.48
N PHE A 74 -35.90 -18.31 10.28
CA PHE A 74 -35.94 -17.34 9.19
C PHE A 74 -37.28 -17.43 8.46
N PRO A 75 -37.83 -16.31 7.96
CA PRO A 75 -39.06 -16.32 7.18
C PRO A 75 -38.92 -17.27 5.99
N ASN A 76 -39.94 -18.10 5.77
CA ASN A 76 -40.01 -19.10 4.70
C ASN A 76 -39.09 -20.32 4.86
N GLY A 77 -38.42 -20.49 6.01
CA GLY A 77 -37.53 -21.64 6.26
C GLY A 77 -36.20 -21.59 5.51
N THR A 78 -35.88 -20.46 4.87
CA THR A 78 -34.65 -20.31 4.08
C THR A 78 -33.51 -19.81 4.97
N SER A 79 -32.50 -20.65 5.20
CA SER A 79 -31.28 -20.27 5.91
C SER A 79 -30.52 -19.16 5.17
N PRO A 80 -29.98 -18.13 5.86
CA PRO A 80 -29.23 -17.06 5.22
C PRO A 80 -27.96 -17.62 4.57
N LEU A 81 -27.55 -16.99 3.47
CA LEU A 81 -26.36 -17.37 2.72
C LEU A 81 -25.16 -16.53 3.15
N VAL A 82 -23.97 -17.12 3.06
CA VAL A 82 -22.70 -16.41 3.27
C VAL A 82 -22.61 -15.23 2.29
N ALA A 83 -22.55 -14.01 2.83
CA ALA A 83 -22.27 -12.79 2.06
C ALA A 83 -20.78 -12.48 1.98
N LYS A 84 -20.01 -12.86 3.01
CA LYS A 84 -18.57 -12.61 3.09
C LYS A 84 -17.85 -13.75 3.79
N THR A 85 -16.66 -14.04 3.30
CA THR A 85 -15.70 -14.97 3.91
C THR A 85 -14.40 -14.21 4.18
N ALA A 86 -13.85 -14.36 5.38
CA ALA A 86 -12.57 -13.75 5.75
C ALA A 86 -11.59 -14.85 6.16
N ILE A 87 -10.40 -14.85 5.56
CA ILE A 87 -9.29 -15.73 5.91
C ILE A 87 -8.23 -14.88 6.60
N TYR A 88 -7.71 -15.33 7.74
CA TYR A 88 -6.77 -14.57 8.55
C TYR A 88 -5.81 -15.48 9.32
N ILE A 89 -4.72 -14.90 9.81
CA ILE A 89 -3.77 -15.56 10.70
C ILE A 89 -4.07 -15.16 12.14
N GLY A 90 -4.05 -16.16 13.04
CA GLY A 90 -4.32 -15.98 14.46
C GLY A 90 -5.77 -16.25 14.83
N ASN A 91 -6.11 -15.95 16.08
CA ASN A 91 -7.48 -16.08 16.60
C ASN A 91 -8.14 -14.70 16.58
N MET A 92 -9.42 -14.64 16.20
CA MET A 92 -10.22 -13.43 16.42
C MET A 92 -10.46 -13.27 17.93
N PRO A 93 -10.26 -12.07 18.51
CA PRO A 93 -10.61 -11.83 19.90
C PRO A 93 -12.12 -12.00 20.08
N ALA A 94 -12.53 -12.64 21.18
CA ALA A 94 -13.93 -12.68 21.58
C ALA A 94 -14.40 -11.23 21.80
N SER A 95 -15.52 -10.88 21.17
CA SER A 95 -16.14 -9.55 21.24
C SER A 95 -16.31 -9.10 22.69
N GLY A 96 -15.54 -8.10 23.14
CA GLY A 96 -15.63 -7.61 24.51
C GLY A 96 -14.75 -6.43 24.92
N SER A 97 -13.72 -6.05 24.16
CA SER A 97 -12.92 -4.85 24.49
C SER A 97 -13.17 -3.73 23.47
N SER A 98 -13.95 -2.76 23.91
CA SER A 98 -14.18 -1.46 23.29
C SER A 98 -12.89 -0.64 23.18
N GLU A 99 -12.13 -0.74 22.08
CA GLU A 99 -11.21 0.31 21.65
C GLU A 99 -11.12 0.37 20.12
N GLU A 100 -11.31 1.57 19.58
CA GLU A 100 -11.48 1.94 18.16
C GLU A 100 -10.23 1.78 17.27
N HIS A 101 -9.25 0.94 17.60
CA HIS A 101 -8.03 0.79 16.80
C HIS A 101 -7.79 -0.67 16.36
N GLY A 102 -8.57 -1.11 15.37
CA GLY A 102 -8.05 -1.90 14.24
C GLY A 102 -7.36 -3.25 14.48
N SER A 103 -7.56 -3.94 15.60
CA SER A 103 -7.03 -5.31 15.80
C SER A 103 -7.94 -6.38 15.17
N LYS A 104 -8.13 -6.29 13.84
CA LYS A 104 -8.65 -7.39 13.01
C LYS A 104 -7.47 -8.31 12.70
N ALA A 105 -7.62 -9.61 12.96
CA ALA A 105 -6.61 -10.60 12.61
C ALA A 105 -6.12 -10.38 11.15
N PRO A 106 -4.80 -10.32 10.91
CA PRO A 106 -4.27 -9.92 9.61
C PRO A 106 -4.56 -10.98 8.55
N PRO A 107 -4.72 -10.59 7.27
CA PRO A 107 -4.79 -11.57 6.19
C PRO A 107 -3.50 -12.40 6.13
N PRO A 108 -3.55 -13.66 5.68
CA PRO A 108 -2.34 -14.42 5.46
C PRO A 108 -1.44 -13.72 4.43
N PRO A 109 -0.10 -13.74 4.61
CA PRO A 109 0.82 -13.22 3.61
C PRO A 109 0.70 -14.07 2.35
N LEU A 110 1.06 -13.47 1.21
CA LEU A 110 1.17 -14.23 -0.04
C LEU A 110 2.21 -15.35 0.13
N PRO A 111 1.94 -16.56 -0.40
CA PRO A 111 2.92 -17.63 -0.40
C PRO A 111 4.24 -17.18 -1.04
N LEU A 112 5.37 -17.62 -0.49
CA LEU A 112 6.67 -17.13 -0.94
C LEU A 112 6.97 -17.43 -2.42
N VAL A 113 6.45 -18.57 -2.91
CA VAL A 113 6.55 -18.98 -4.31
C VAL A 113 5.91 -18.00 -5.30
N CYS A 114 4.97 -17.17 -4.84
CA CYS A 114 4.31 -16.16 -5.68
C CYS A 114 5.22 -14.96 -5.99
N TYR A 115 6.37 -14.84 -5.30
CA TYR A 115 7.31 -13.75 -5.53
C TYR A 115 8.32 -14.08 -6.66
N HIS A 116 8.37 -15.32 -7.16
CA HIS A 116 9.17 -15.73 -8.31
C HIS A 116 10.65 -15.32 -8.24
N ASN A 117 11.27 -15.45 -7.06
CA ASN A 117 12.65 -14.98 -6.78
C ASN A 117 12.93 -13.49 -7.06
N ASN A 118 11.90 -12.66 -7.27
CA ASN A 118 12.10 -11.22 -7.38
C ASN A 118 12.36 -10.60 -5.99
N LEU A 119 12.93 -9.41 -6.01
CA LEU A 119 13.14 -8.61 -4.82
C LEU A 119 11.90 -7.75 -4.55
N TYR A 120 11.36 -7.83 -3.34
CA TYR A 120 10.21 -7.05 -2.89
C TYR A 120 10.59 -6.14 -1.73
N LEU A 121 9.86 -5.04 -1.61
CA LEU A 121 10.03 -4.08 -0.52
C LEU A 121 9.07 -4.41 0.62
N GLU A 122 9.61 -4.52 1.83
CA GLU A 122 8.83 -4.59 3.06
C GLU A 122 8.65 -3.19 3.67
N LYS A 123 9.71 -2.36 3.63
CA LYS A 123 9.68 -0.99 4.14
C LYS A 123 10.79 -0.14 3.51
N ALA A 124 10.53 1.14 3.27
CA ALA A 124 11.53 2.14 2.89
C ALA A 124 11.61 3.28 3.91
N ASP A 125 12.73 3.36 4.64
CA ASP A 125 13.01 4.47 5.55
C ASP A 125 13.79 5.56 4.80
N ILE A 126 13.28 6.79 4.82
CA ILE A 126 13.97 7.90 4.15
C ILE A 126 15.05 8.45 5.07
N ILE A 127 16.31 8.32 4.64
CA ILE A 127 17.47 8.76 5.40
C ILE A 127 17.58 10.28 5.26
N ARG A 128 17.46 11.01 6.36
CA ARG A 128 17.60 12.47 6.40
C ARG A 128 18.70 12.89 7.35
N ASP A 129 19.41 13.96 6.99
CA ASP A 129 20.31 14.70 7.87
C ASP A 129 19.72 16.09 8.10
N LYS A 130 19.28 16.35 9.34
CA LYS A 130 18.52 17.54 9.75
C LYS A 130 17.29 17.76 8.86
N THR A 131 17.44 18.58 7.83
CA THR A 131 16.38 18.98 6.89
C THR A 131 16.59 18.44 5.48
N ARG A 132 17.69 17.74 5.18
CA ARG A 132 18.02 17.25 3.84
C ARG A 132 17.95 15.74 3.74
N THR A 133 17.33 15.25 2.68
CA THR A 133 17.31 13.82 2.33
C THR A 133 18.66 13.40 1.78
N ARG A 134 19.22 12.33 2.31
CA ARG A 134 20.46 11.70 1.84
C ARG A 134 20.22 10.51 0.94
N GLY A 135 19.14 9.76 1.18
CA GLY A 135 18.87 8.53 0.45
C GLY A 135 17.74 7.71 1.06
N LEU A 136 17.72 6.44 0.70
CA LEU A 136 16.74 5.46 1.14
C LEU A 136 17.43 4.29 1.83
N LYS A 137 16.87 3.83 2.94
CA LYS A 137 17.17 2.55 3.56
C LYS A 137 16.01 1.60 3.28
N LEU A 138 16.28 0.57 2.49
CA LEU A 138 15.31 -0.36 1.94
C LEU A 138 15.41 -1.69 2.69
N HIS A 139 14.32 -2.09 3.33
CA HIS A 139 14.14 -3.40 3.93
C HIS A 139 13.46 -4.28 2.88
N LEU A 140 14.24 -5.19 2.33
CA LEU A 140 13.92 -5.96 1.15
C LEU A 140 13.79 -7.44 1.52
N PHE A 141 13.00 -8.17 0.76
CA PHE A 141 12.92 -9.62 0.90
C PHE A 141 12.78 -10.32 -0.45
N THR A 142 13.18 -11.58 -0.48
CA THR A 142 13.02 -12.46 -1.63
C THR A 142 12.82 -13.90 -1.17
N GLU A 143 12.37 -14.73 -2.09
CA GLU A 143 12.33 -16.18 -1.90
C GLU A 143 13.76 -16.74 -1.87
N GLY A 144 14.05 -17.56 -0.87
CA GLY A 144 15.33 -18.24 -0.74
C GLY A 144 15.15 -19.73 -0.49
N SER A 145 16.12 -20.51 -0.96
CA SER A 145 16.18 -21.94 -0.66
C SER A 145 16.84 -22.20 0.69
N SER A 146 16.33 -23.20 1.44
CA SER A 146 17.02 -23.74 2.61
C SER A 146 18.19 -24.61 2.16
N GLY A 147 19.37 -24.44 2.78
CA GLY A 147 20.57 -25.20 2.44
C GLY A 147 20.51 -26.69 2.84
N THR A 148 19.47 -27.12 3.55
CA THR A 148 19.27 -28.51 3.97
C THR A 148 18.49 -29.27 2.91
N ARG A 149 19.14 -30.24 2.25
CA ARG A 149 18.61 -31.09 1.17
C ARG A 149 17.32 -31.89 1.49
N ALA A 150 16.80 -31.82 2.71
CA ALA A 150 15.71 -32.68 3.18
C ALA A 150 14.30 -32.10 3.00
N LEU A 151 14.14 -30.77 2.85
CA LEU A 151 12.83 -30.13 2.62
C LEU A 151 13.01 -28.86 1.78
N LEU A 152 12.49 -28.87 0.56
CA LEU A 152 12.43 -27.74 -0.39
C LEU A 152 11.40 -26.68 0.03
N GLU A 153 11.34 -26.36 1.33
CA GLU A 153 10.43 -25.30 1.79
C GLU A 153 11.04 -23.93 1.47
N PRO A 154 10.33 -23.08 0.70
CA PRO A 154 10.78 -21.73 0.42
C PRO A 154 10.84 -20.93 1.71
N LYS A 155 11.98 -20.26 1.94
CA LYS A 155 12.21 -19.43 3.13
C LYS A 155 12.37 -17.98 2.74
N LYS A 156 11.68 -17.07 3.46
CA LYS A 156 11.83 -15.63 3.27
C LYS A 156 13.26 -15.23 3.65
N ARG A 157 14.01 -14.67 2.70
CA ARG A 157 15.31 -14.05 2.96
C ARG A 157 15.14 -12.55 3.00
N CYS A 158 15.48 -11.94 4.14
CA CYS A 158 15.44 -10.48 4.31
C CYS A 158 16.84 -9.89 4.17
N LEU A 159 16.91 -8.70 3.59
CA LEU A 159 18.14 -7.93 3.42
C LEU A 159 17.85 -6.44 3.57
N VAL A 160 18.83 -5.71 4.08
CA VAL A 160 18.74 -4.26 4.25
C VAL A 160 19.81 -3.62 3.39
N LYS A 161 19.39 -2.69 2.53
CA LYS A 161 20.27 -2.00 1.58
C LYS A 161 20.01 -0.51 1.63
N GLU A 162 21.06 0.28 1.44
CA GLU A 162 20.96 1.73 1.35
C GLU A 162 21.30 2.17 -0.06
N VAL A 163 20.56 3.16 -0.56
CA VAL A 163 20.83 3.82 -1.84
C VAL A 163 20.77 5.32 -1.60
N LEU A 164 21.86 6.02 -1.89
CA LEU A 164 22.07 7.41 -1.56
C LEU A 164 22.06 8.30 -2.82
N PHE A 165 21.79 9.59 -2.62
CA PHE A 165 22.02 10.58 -3.66
C PHE A 165 23.52 10.69 -3.97
N GLY A 166 23.87 10.46 -5.23
CA GLY A 166 25.27 10.44 -5.68
C GLY A 166 25.79 9.05 -6.01
N ASP A 167 25.13 7.99 -5.56
CA ASP A 167 25.49 6.60 -5.90
C ASP A 167 25.49 6.40 -7.42
N THR A 168 26.44 5.62 -7.92
CA THR A 168 26.54 5.29 -9.35
C THR A 168 25.48 4.27 -9.76
N CYS A 169 25.32 4.05 -11.07
CA CYS A 169 24.44 2.99 -11.57
C CYS A 169 24.87 1.62 -11.05
N GLU A 170 26.19 1.38 -10.98
CA GLU A 170 26.81 0.16 -10.49
C GLU A 170 26.51 -0.07 -9.01
N ASP A 171 26.58 0.98 -8.18
CA ASP A 171 26.24 0.91 -6.76
C ASP A 171 24.77 0.51 -6.57
N VAL A 172 23.86 1.12 -7.34
CA VAL A 172 22.43 0.80 -7.28
C VAL A 172 22.15 -0.61 -7.76
N LEU A 173 22.79 -1.06 -8.84
CA LEU A 173 22.66 -2.43 -9.35
C LEU A 173 23.21 -3.46 -8.35
N SER A 174 24.31 -3.17 -7.67
CA SER A 174 24.88 -4.02 -6.63
C SER A 174 23.97 -4.11 -5.40
N ALA A 175 23.28 -3.02 -5.06
CA ALA A 175 22.36 -2.98 -3.94
C ALA A 175 21.01 -3.66 -4.24
N LEU A 176 20.40 -3.39 -5.40
CA LEU A 176 19.00 -3.73 -5.70
C LEU A 176 18.83 -4.78 -6.82
N GLY A 177 19.90 -5.11 -7.53
CA GLY A 177 19.84 -5.93 -8.73
C GLY A 177 19.34 -5.17 -9.96
N ALA A 178 19.07 -5.91 -11.03
CA ALA A 178 18.62 -5.35 -12.30
C ALA A 178 17.23 -4.70 -12.17
N PRO A 179 17.01 -3.51 -12.76
CA PRO A 179 15.69 -2.91 -12.78
C PRO A 179 14.74 -3.68 -13.68
N SER A 180 13.44 -3.60 -13.39
CA SER A 180 12.40 -4.17 -14.25
C SER A 180 12.36 -3.50 -15.62
N ARG A 181 12.69 -2.20 -15.67
CA ARG A 181 12.76 -1.42 -16.92
C ARG A 181 13.75 -0.27 -16.78
N VAL A 182 14.38 0.08 -17.90
CA VAL A 182 15.15 1.32 -18.05
C VAL A 182 14.38 2.28 -18.96
N PHE A 183 14.21 3.53 -18.53
CA PHE A 183 13.51 4.55 -19.32
C PHE A 183 14.38 5.80 -19.50
N TYR A 184 14.64 6.17 -20.75
CA TYR A 184 15.41 7.36 -21.10
C TYR A 184 14.50 8.55 -21.30
N LYS A 185 14.79 9.66 -20.61
CA LYS A 185 14.00 10.88 -20.66
C LYS A 185 14.27 11.64 -21.97
N ALA A 186 13.55 11.27 -23.03
CA ALA A 186 13.72 11.90 -24.35
C ALA A 186 13.45 13.42 -24.34
N GLU A 187 12.54 13.89 -23.47
CA GLU A 187 12.14 15.30 -23.39
C GLU A 187 12.18 15.85 -21.97
N ASP A 188 12.58 17.12 -21.83
CA ASP A 188 12.43 17.87 -20.59
C ASP A 188 11.45 19.03 -20.74
N LYS A 189 10.16 18.69 -20.72
CA LYS A 189 9.06 19.66 -20.83
C LYS A 189 9.11 20.75 -19.75
N MET A 190 9.69 20.46 -18.59
CA MET A 190 9.83 21.42 -17.49
C MET A 190 11.00 22.39 -17.67
N ARG A 191 11.90 22.18 -18.64
CA ARG A 191 13.05 23.06 -18.89
C ARG A 191 12.64 24.47 -19.28
N ILE A 192 11.43 24.67 -19.79
CA ILE A 192 10.88 26.00 -20.11
C ILE A 192 10.83 26.95 -18.90
N HIS A 193 10.79 26.40 -17.68
CA HIS A 193 10.80 27.16 -16.44
C HIS A 193 12.21 27.43 -15.90
N SER A 194 13.25 26.90 -16.58
CA SER A 194 14.63 27.18 -16.21
C SER A 194 15.03 28.58 -16.70
N PRO A 195 15.76 29.39 -15.91
CA PRO A 195 16.33 30.66 -16.36
C PRO A 195 17.22 30.52 -17.61
N HIS A 196 17.70 29.30 -17.88
CA HIS A 196 18.57 28.96 -19.01
C HIS A 196 17.85 28.21 -20.13
N ALA A 197 16.51 28.28 -20.22
CA ALA A 197 15.72 27.54 -21.21
C ALA A 197 16.16 27.74 -22.67
N HIS A 198 16.70 28.91 -23.01
CA HIS A 198 17.17 29.27 -24.35
C HIS A 198 18.56 28.72 -24.70
N LYS A 199 19.36 28.30 -23.70
CA LYS A 199 20.66 27.68 -23.98
C LYS A 199 20.41 26.27 -24.49
N ARG A 200 20.68 26.03 -25.77
CA ARG A 200 20.70 24.67 -26.33
C ARG A 200 21.78 23.88 -25.60
N ASP A 201 21.36 22.88 -24.83
CA ASP A 201 22.29 21.89 -24.29
C ASP A 201 23.04 21.23 -25.45
N LYS A 202 24.37 21.29 -25.43
CA LYS A 202 25.23 20.47 -26.32
C LYS A 202 25.17 18.97 -25.95
N ILE A 203 24.41 18.61 -24.92
CA ILE A 203 24.40 17.28 -24.30
C ILE A 203 23.50 16.35 -25.13
N ARG A 204 24.12 15.36 -25.78
CA ARG A 204 23.44 14.31 -26.56
C ARG A 204 22.84 13.18 -25.68
N ARG A 205 22.89 13.30 -24.36
CA ARG A 205 22.50 12.24 -23.42
C ARG A 205 21.40 12.73 -22.50
N SER A 206 20.36 11.91 -22.38
CA SER A 206 19.21 12.16 -21.52
C SER A 206 19.38 11.50 -20.16
N ASP A 207 18.88 12.15 -19.10
CA ASP A 207 18.71 11.51 -17.80
C ASP A 207 17.85 10.25 -18.00
N PHE A 208 18.07 9.21 -17.19
CA PHE A 208 17.37 7.94 -17.35
C PHE A 208 16.96 7.35 -16.01
N PHE A 209 15.91 6.54 -16.03
CA PHE A 209 15.34 5.90 -14.86
C PHE A 209 15.66 4.42 -14.84
N TYR A 210 15.94 3.89 -13.66
CA TYR A 210 15.73 2.50 -13.31
C TYR A 210 14.38 2.38 -12.61
N ASN A 211 13.48 1.60 -13.19
CA ASN A 211 12.15 1.33 -12.65
C ASN A 211 12.15 -0.03 -11.94
N TYR A 212 11.89 -0.03 -10.64
CA TYR A 212 11.76 -1.23 -9.80
C TYR A 212 10.29 -1.44 -9.42
N PHE A 213 9.54 -2.08 -10.31
CA PHE A 213 8.08 -2.23 -10.16
C PHE A 213 7.69 -2.95 -8.87
N THR A 214 8.43 -3.99 -8.48
CA THR A 214 8.20 -4.77 -7.25
C THR A 214 8.55 -4.02 -5.96
N LEU A 215 9.32 -2.93 -6.07
CA LEU A 215 9.71 -2.08 -4.93
C LEU A 215 8.86 -0.79 -4.85
N GLY A 216 8.04 -0.51 -5.87
CA GLY A 216 7.33 0.77 -5.97
C GLY A 216 8.27 1.96 -6.12
N LEU A 217 9.46 1.77 -6.70
CA LEU A 217 10.55 2.73 -6.69
C LEU A 217 11.06 3.02 -8.11
N ASP A 218 11.21 4.30 -8.43
CA ASP A 218 12.04 4.72 -9.57
C ASP A 218 13.27 5.49 -9.07
N VAL A 219 14.42 5.20 -9.69
CA VAL A 219 15.69 5.90 -9.44
C VAL A 219 16.10 6.66 -10.70
N LEU A 220 16.15 7.98 -10.63
CA LEU A 220 16.60 8.83 -11.73
C LEU A 220 18.10 9.07 -11.65
N PHE A 221 18.81 8.81 -12.75
CA PHE A 221 20.23 9.07 -12.89
C PHE A 221 20.49 10.28 -13.76
N ASN A 222 21.53 11.04 -13.38
CA ASN A 222 22.06 12.11 -14.20
C ASN A 222 22.80 11.53 -15.42
N ALA A 223 22.48 11.99 -16.63
CA ALA A 223 23.08 11.49 -17.87
C ALA A 223 24.60 11.67 -17.98
N LYS A 224 25.15 12.68 -17.30
CA LYS A 224 26.56 13.05 -17.35
C LYS A 224 27.38 12.26 -16.34
N THR A 225 26.90 12.19 -15.09
CA THR A 225 27.66 11.55 -14.01
C THR A 225 27.24 10.11 -13.76
N GLN A 226 26.12 9.66 -14.33
CA GLN A 226 25.49 8.36 -14.05
C GLN A 226 25.24 8.13 -12.56
N CYS A 227 25.01 9.22 -11.82
CA CYS A 227 24.74 9.19 -10.39
C CYS A 227 23.26 9.45 -10.09
N VAL A 228 22.77 8.88 -8.99
CA VAL A 228 21.41 9.08 -8.50
C VAL A 228 21.13 10.57 -8.22
N LYS A 229 20.03 11.07 -8.78
CA LYS A 229 19.58 12.46 -8.72
C LYS A 229 18.20 12.61 -8.07
N LYS A 230 17.28 11.66 -8.28
CA LYS A 230 15.93 11.64 -7.71
C LYS A 230 15.46 10.22 -7.39
N PHE A 231 14.59 10.11 -6.40
CA PHE A 231 13.80 8.91 -6.15
C PHE A 231 12.32 9.22 -6.33
N VAL A 232 11.54 8.30 -6.90
CA VAL A 232 10.08 8.39 -6.96
C VAL A 232 9.49 7.18 -6.25
N LEU A 233 8.68 7.43 -5.22
CA LEU A 233 8.06 6.42 -4.38
C LEU A 233 6.58 6.35 -4.73
N HIS A 234 6.11 5.23 -5.28
CA HIS A 234 4.74 5.04 -5.77
C HIS A 234 3.86 4.36 -4.72
N THR A 235 2.63 4.82 -4.51
CA THR A 235 1.72 4.29 -3.47
C THR A 235 0.69 3.29 -4.00
N ASN A 236 0.55 3.16 -5.32
CA ASN A 236 -0.34 2.21 -5.99
C ASN A 236 -1.81 2.30 -5.54
N TYR A 237 -2.43 3.48 -5.64
CA TYR A 237 -3.87 3.65 -5.39
C TYR A 237 -4.71 3.45 -6.65
N PRO A 238 -5.88 2.78 -6.55
CA PRO A 238 -6.87 2.76 -7.63
C PRO A 238 -7.27 4.18 -8.04
N GLY A 239 -7.46 4.40 -9.34
CA GLY A 239 -7.76 5.72 -9.89
C GLY A 239 -6.52 6.58 -10.18
N HIS A 240 -5.30 6.04 -10.04
CA HIS A 240 -4.10 6.69 -10.57
C HIS A 240 -3.69 6.06 -11.90
N TYR A 241 -3.06 6.85 -12.77
CA TYR A 241 -2.59 6.39 -14.08
C TYR A 241 -1.64 5.18 -14.01
N ASN A 242 -0.80 5.10 -12.97
CA ASN A 242 0.15 4.00 -12.77
C ASN A 242 -0.42 2.85 -11.90
N PHE A 243 -1.72 2.84 -11.61
CA PHE A 243 -2.32 1.79 -10.79
C PHE A 243 -2.04 0.40 -11.39
N ASN A 244 -1.64 -0.54 -10.54
CA ASN A 244 -1.26 -1.91 -10.90
C ASN A 244 0.02 -2.04 -11.74
N MET A 245 0.73 -0.94 -12.04
CA MET A 245 2.06 -1.01 -12.66
C MET A 245 3.17 -1.19 -11.62
N TYR A 246 2.98 -0.63 -10.42
CA TYR A 246 3.92 -0.71 -9.32
C TYR A 246 3.29 -1.43 -8.13
N HIS A 247 4.10 -2.16 -7.37
CA HIS A 247 3.79 -2.44 -5.98
C HIS A 247 3.80 -1.14 -5.17
N ARG A 248 3.07 -1.13 -4.05
CA ARG A 248 3.11 0.00 -3.12
C ARG A 248 4.49 0.08 -2.48
N CYS A 249 5.10 1.24 -2.53
CA CYS A 249 6.30 1.55 -1.77
C CYS A 249 5.90 1.86 -0.32
N GLU A 250 6.22 0.97 0.61
CA GLU A 250 5.95 1.13 2.04
C GLU A 250 6.93 2.11 2.70
N PHE A 251 6.91 3.37 2.24
CA PHE A 251 7.83 4.39 2.70
C PHE A 251 7.37 5.08 4.00
N SER A 252 8.35 5.59 4.75
CA SER A 252 8.13 6.49 5.88
C SER A 252 9.01 7.74 5.74
N LEU A 253 8.36 8.89 5.56
CA LEU A 253 8.99 10.21 5.49
C LEU A 253 8.64 11.00 6.75
N THR A 254 9.58 11.10 7.68
CA THR A 254 9.41 11.97 8.87
C THR A 254 10.00 13.35 8.59
N LEU A 255 9.19 14.39 8.75
CA LEU A 255 9.58 15.77 8.55
C LEU A 255 9.58 16.49 9.91
N PRO A 256 10.67 17.23 10.25
CA PRO A 256 10.69 18.00 11.48
C PRO A 256 9.60 19.08 11.45
N PRO A 257 9.06 19.45 12.63
CA PRO A 257 8.12 20.55 12.75
C PRO A 257 8.71 21.85 12.18
N GLU A 258 7.86 22.67 11.57
CA GLU A 258 8.22 24.05 11.25
C GLU A 258 8.19 24.88 12.54
N ASN A 259 9.28 25.56 12.90
CA ASN A 259 9.26 26.52 14.01
C ASN A 259 8.40 27.73 13.62
N ASN A 260 7.27 27.95 14.28
CA ASN A 260 6.48 29.17 14.16
C ASN A 260 7.13 30.31 14.97
N SER A 261 8.22 30.88 14.47
CA SER A 261 8.80 32.09 15.06
C SER A 261 8.12 33.34 14.49
N THR A 262 6.82 33.56 14.75
CA THR A 262 6.17 34.88 14.51
C THR A 262 4.79 35.12 15.13
N GLU A 263 4.29 34.33 16.10
CA GLU A 263 3.12 34.77 16.89
C GLU A 263 3.33 34.57 18.39
N SER A 264 3.78 35.64 19.03
CA SER A 264 3.68 35.83 20.48
C SER A 264 2.19 35.88 20.85
N GLY A 265 1.61 34.80 21.40
CA GLY A 265 0.22 34.89 21.86
C GLY A 265 -0.61 33.62 22.08
N LYS A 266 -0.04 32.40 22.14
CA LYS A 266 -0.82 31.21 22.59
C LYS A 266 -0.14 30.48 23.74
N LEU A 267 -0.75 30.60 24.92
CA LEU A 267 -0.49 29.83 26.12
C LEU A 267 -1.08 28.41 25.99
N ILE A 268 -0.51 27.56 25.13
CA ILE A 268 -0.50 26.10 25.36
C ILE A 268 0.84 25.58 24.81
N ASP A 269 1.65 24.99 25.69
CA ASP A 269 2.91 24.31 25.38
C ASP A 269 2.66 22.98 24.65
N VAL A 270 2.24 23.04 23.38
CA VAL A 270 2.29 21.88 22.49
C VAL A 270 3.59 21.99 21.72
N SER A 271 4.64 21.33 22.21
CA SER A 271 5.88 21.15 21.45
C SER A 271 5.51 20.65 20.04
N PRO A 272 5.95 21.30 18.96
CA PRO A 272 5.46 20.93 17.64
C PRO A 272 5.98 19.53 17.29
N SER A 273 5.07 18.60 17.02
CA SER A 273 5.41 17.20 16.73
C SER A 273 5.87 17.03 15.28
N PRO A 274 6.84 16.13 15.01
CA PRO A 274 7.23 15.81 13.64
C PRO A 274 6.05 15.18 12.87
N VAL A 275 5.91 15.55 11.60
CA VAL A 275 4.86 15.03 10.72
C VAL A 275 5.40 13.86 9.92
N THR A 276 4.73 12.70 9.99
CA THR A 276 5.12 11.50 9.23
C THR A 276 4.18 11.27 8.06
N ILE A 277 4.75 11.24 6.85
CA ILE A 277 4.05 10.89 5.61
C ILE A 277 4.38 9.44 5.27
N THR A 278 3.35 8.66 4.99
CA THR A 278 3.44 7.27 4.55
C THR A 278 2.63 7.06 3.28
N ALA A 279 2.69 5.86 2.70
CA ALA A 279 1.84 5.49 1.58
C ALA A 279 0.33 5.56 1.90
N TYR A 280 -0.06 5.60 3.17
CA TYR A 280 -1.45 5.62 3.63
C TYR A 280 -1.95 7.00 4.04
N THR A 281 -1.05 7.99 4.09
CA THR A 281 -1.38 9.34 4.54
C THR A 281 -2.33 10.01 3.54
N LYS A 282 -3.38 10.63 4.07
CA LYS A 282 -4.28 11.51 3.32
C LYS A 282 -3.74 12.94 3.33
N TRP A 283 -3.72 13.59 2.18
CA TRP A 283 -3.04 14.87 1.98
C TRP A 283 -3.66 16.02 2.77
N ASP A 284 -4.99 16.12 2.77
CA ASP A 284 -5.76 17.10 3.54
C ASP A 284 -5.43 17.10 5.04
N ARG A 285 -5.07 15.94 5.60
CA ARG A 285 -4.71 15.82 7.03
C ARG A 285 -3.34 16.41 7.37
N VAL A 286 -2.45 16.53 6.40
CA VAL A 286 -1.04 16.93 6.63
C VAL A 286 -0.64 18.20 5.90
N SER A 287 -1.40 18.64 4.89
CA SER A 287 -1.02 19.74 4.00
C SER A 287 -0.79 21.06 4.73
N GLU A 288 -1.63 21.38 5.72
CA GLU A 288 -1.54 22.61 6.50
C GLU A 288 -0.29 22.64 7.39
N GLN A 289 0.00 21.52 8.05
CA GLN A 289 1.16 21.39 8.95
C GLN A 289 2.48 21.44 8.19
N LEU A 290 2.49 21.00 6.93
CA LEU A 290 3.69 20.92 6.08
C LEU A 290 4.00 22.23 5.34
N LYS A 291 3.16 23.26 5.47
CA LYS A 291 3.24 24.54 4.71
C LYS A 291 3.54 24.29 3.22
N ALA A 292 2.82 23.34 2.63
CA ALA A 292 3.03 22.97 1.24
C ALA A 292 2.83 24.15 0.29
N SER A 293 3.45 24.10 -0.89
CA SER A 293 3.33 25.16 -1.89
C SER A 293 1.85 25.52 -2.14
N ALA A 294 1.48 26.78 -1.90
CA ALA A 294 0.08 27.25 -2.00
C ALA A 294 -0.53 27.04 -3.39
N ARG A 295 0.30 27.03 -4.44
CA ARG A 295 -0.11 26.73 -5.81
C ARG A 295 0.57 25.44 -6.28
N PRO A 296 -0.15 24.31 -6.35
CA PRO A 296 0.40 23.08 -6.89
C PRO A 296 0.61 23.16 -8.40
N VAL A 297 1.56 22.37 -8.90
CA VAL A 297 1.70 22.13 -10.34
C VAL A 297 0.67 21.07 -10.75
N VAL A 298 -0.11 21.36 -11.79
CA VAL A 298 -1.09 20.40 -12.32
C VAL A 298 -0.39 19.47 -13.32
N LEU A 299 -0.44 18.16 -13.04
CA LEU A 299 0.13 17.14 -13.91
C LEU A 299 -0.98 16.42 -14.67
N ASN A 300 -1.04 16.66 -15.98
CA ASN A 300 -1.99 15.99 -16.87
C ASN A 300 -1.28 14.97 -17.77
N ARG A 301 -1.72 13.71 -17.70
CA ARG A 301 -1.19 12.58 -18.49
C ARG A 301 -2.08 12.18 -19.67
N ALA A 302 -3.05 13.01 -20.06
CA ALA A 302 -4.03 12.67 -21.11
C ALA A 302 -3.45 12.48 -22.52
N SER A 303 -2.20 12.90 -22.78
CA SER A 303 -1.64 13.02 -24.14
C SER A 303 -0.45 12.09 -24.42
N SER A 304 -0.32 10.96 -23.72
CA SER A 304 0.62 9.91 -24.14
C SER A 304 0.03 9.16 -25.34
N THR A 305 0.85 8.97 -26.39
CA THR A 305 0.43 8.54 -27.74
C THR A 305 -0.35 7.22 -27.83
N ASN A 306 -0.48 6.43 -26.76
CA ASN A 306 -1.13 5.10 -26.79
C ASN A 306 -2.04 4.78 -25.58
N THR A 307 -2.25 5.70 -24.63
CA THR A 307 -3.14 5.46 -23.48
C THR A 307 -3.82 6.75 -23.05
N THR A 308 -5.15 6.80 -23.13
CA THR A 308 -5.95 7.88 -22.53
C THR A 308 -5.97 7.68 -21.02
N ASN A 309 -5.61 8.70 -20.24
CA ASN A 309 -5.73 8.67 -18.78
C ASN A 309 -7.18 8.99 -18.39
N PRO A 310 -7.98 8.01 -17.91
CA PRO A 310 -9.39 8.23 -17.61
C PRO A 310 -9.61 8.93 -16.26
N PHE A 311 -8.58 9.05 -15.43
CA PHE A 311 -8.72 9.49 -14.04
C PHE A 311 -8.48 10.99 -13.82
N GLY A 312 -8.21 11.74 -14.89
CA GLY A 312 -7.95 13.18 -14.81
C GLY A 312 -6.53 13.52 -14.34
N CYS A 313 -6.34 14.79 -13.98
CA CYS A 313 -5.05 15.32 -13.54
C CYS A 313 -4.77 15.05 -12.07
N THR A 314 -3.49 15.15 -11.70
CA THR A 314 -3.02 15.14 -10.31
C THR A 314 -2.34 16.46 -9.96
N PHE A 315 -2.20 16.75 -8.67
CA PHE A 315 -1.62 17.99 -8.15
C PHE A 315 -0.30 17.71 -7.46
N CYS A 316 0.76 18.36 -7.90
CA CYS A 316 2.10 18.21 -7.35
C CYS A 316 2.41 19.39 -6.42
N TYR A 317 2.54 19.10 -5.13
CA TYR A 317 2.88 20.08 -4.08
C TYR A 317 4.35 19.96 -3.72
N GLY A 318 5.06 21.08 -3.69
CA GLY A 318 6.43 21.13 -3.18
C GLY A 318 6.44 21.21 -1.66
N ILE A 319 7.22 20.34 -1.01
CA ILE A 319 7.54 20.38 0.41
C ILE A 319 9.05 20.21 0.61
N ARG A 320 9.76 21.30 0.95
CA ARG A 320 11.21 21.29 1.18
C ARG A 320 12.00 20.66 -0.01
N ASP A 321 12.50 19.44 0.19
CA ASP A 321 13.29 18.64 -0.76
C ASP A 321 12.51 17.46 -1.35
N ALA A 322 11.18 17.53 -1.31
CA ALA A 322 10.27 16.55 -1.88
C ALA A 322 9.11 17.20 -2.64
N ILE A 323 8.55 16.46 -3.59
CA ILE A 323 7.30 16.78 -4.27
C ILE A 323 6.31 15.68 -3.94
N VAL A 324 5.11 16.05 -3.50
CA VAL A 324 4.01 15.12 -3.22
C VAL A 324 2.99 15.25 -4.34
N GLU A 325 2.79 14.18 -5.10
CA GLU A 325 1.73 14.08 -6.09
C GLU A 325 0.44 13.59 -5.43
N VAL A 326 -0.64 14.34 -5.57
CA VAL A 326 -1.92 14.11 -4.89
C VAL A 326 -3.03 13.95 -5.90
N MET A 327 -3.88 12.95 -5.66
CA MET A 327 -5.08 12.66 -6.45
C MET A 327 -6.28 13.48 -5.97
N ALA A 328 -7.33 13.59 -6.78
CA ALA A 328 -8.56 14.31 -6.42
C ALA A 328 -9.26 13.79 -5.15
N ASN A 329 -9.01 12.54 -4.75
CA ASN A 329 -9.55 11.94 -3.52
C ASN A 329 -8.62 12.09 -2.30
N GLN A 330 -7.67 13.02 -2.35
CA GLN A 330 -6.67 13.32 -1.32
C GLN A 330 -5.71 12.17 -0.99
N HIS A 331 -5.68 11.08 -1.77
CA HIS A 331 -4.60 10.10 -1.65
C HIS A 331 -3.33 10.63 -2.31
N ILE A 332 -2.20 10.38 -1.64
CA ILE A 332 -0.87 10.63 -2.20
C ILE A 332 -0.61 9.52 -3.22
N ALA A 333 -0.39 9.89 -4.49
CA ALA A 333 -0.07 8.95 -5.57
C ALA A 333 1.42 8.61 -5.62
N SER A 334 2.28 9.62 -5.40
CA SER A 334 3.71 9.43 -5.35
C SER A 334 4.40 10.51 -4.52
N VAL A 335 5.58 10.18 -4.00
CA VAL A 335 6.51 11.13 -3.39
C VAL A 335 7.82 11.12 -4.15
N THR A 336 8.19 12.26 -4.72
CA THR A 336 9.48 12.42 -5.40
C THR A 336 10.46 13.12 -4.47
N LEU A 337 11.57 12.47 -4.14
CA LEU A 337 12.66 13.02 -3.36
C LEU A 337 13.75 13.52 -4.32
N TYR A 338 14.31 14.69 -4.06
CA TYR A 338 15.39 15.24 -4.88
C TYR A 338 16.40 16.01 -4.04
N ARG A 339 17.65 16.03 -4.50
CA ARG A 339 18.67 16.92 -3.95
C ARG A 339 18.72 18.18 -4.81
N ALA A 340 18.53 19.36 -4.20
CA ALA A 340 18.84 20.63 -4.86
C ALA A 340 20.34 20.63 -5.21
N ALA A 341 20.65 21.06 -6.43
CA ALA A 341 22.02 21.09 -6.97
C ALA A 341 22.88 22.14 -6.25
#